data_AF-A0A539DQB0-F1
#
_entry.id   AF-A0A539DQB0-F1
#
_cell.length_a   1.000
_cell.length_b   1.000
_cell.length_c   1.000
_cell.angle_alpha   90.00
_cell.angle_beta   90.00
_cell.angle_gamma   90.00
#
_symmetry.space_group_name_H-M   'P 1'
#
loop_
_entity.id
_entity.type
_entity.pdbx_description
1 polymer ?
#
loop_
_entity_poly.entity_id
_entity_poly.type
_entity_poly.pdbx_seq_one_letter_code
_entity_poly.pdbx_strand_id
1 'polypeptide(L)'
;LAKQEGVTTVLLTAISLAEVKALLPLDLVDILVVKSAYEVYGEPQWAEKTLVLTPGSRGMRLGRLILEVDQQGAVRSFQHQITAMPATIANAARLAGWYEEYNQQIKADYLASVELKKKRETGEKIFAGAKTCQGCHEAQYKVWQAMRHAKAFRSLERVNKAFDPACIKCHAVGFEKEGGYIDSELTPHLANVQCESCHGAAGEHVRTQGVKPVANKRWEKAEICAQCHVQKHSPGFELEKYWPKIAH
;
A
#
# COMPACT_ATOMS: atom_id res chain seq x y z
N LEU A 1 18.55 9.27 -37.77
CA LEU A 1 17.90 8.49 -36.68
C LEU A 1 19.00 7.91 -35.82
N ALA A 2 18.90 7.90 -34.48
CA ALA A 2 19.98 7.49 -33.56
C ALA A 2 20.68 6.16 -33.95
N LYS A 3 19.93 5.21 -34.52
CA LYS A 3 20.44 3.96 -35.08
C LYS A 3 21.45 4.12 -36.23
N GLN A 4 21.25 5.10 -37.09
CA GLN A 4 22.17 5.43 -38.20
C GLN A 4 23.47 6.07 -37.70
N GLU A 5 23.47 6.59 -36.47
CA GLU A 5 24.63 7.19 -35.81
C GLU A 5 25.38 6.17 -34.92
N GLY A 6 24.96 4.90 -34.91
CA GLY A 6 25.58 3.84 -34.09
C GLY A 6 25.33 3.99 -32.59
N VAL A 7 24.27 4.71 -32.20
CA VAL A 7 23.95 4.98 -30.79
C VAL A 7 22.92 3.98 -30.28
N THR A 8 23.14 3.47 -29.06
CA THR A 8 22.16 2.61 -28.36
C THR A 8 20.97 3.42 -27.88
N THR A 9 19.76 2.97 -28.21
CA THR A 9 18.52 3.64 -27.78
C THR A 9 17.87 2.94 -26.59
N VAL A 10 17.65 3.70 -25.52
CA VAL A 10 16.97 3.22 -24.31
C VAL A 10 15.64 3.96 -24.14
N LEU A 11 14.54 3.23 -24.09
CA LEU A 11 13.20 3.76 -23.85
C LEU A 11 12.67 3.28 -22.50
N LEU A 12 12.30 4.24 -21.63
CA LEU A 12 11.63 3.96 -20.37
C LEU A 12 10.18 4.43 -20.47
N THR A 13 9.23 3.56 -20.16
CA THR A 13 7.80 3.87 -20.29
C THR A 13 6.96 3.26 -19.16
N ALA A 14 5.80 3.87 -18.94
CA ALA A 14 4.80 3.41 -17.97
C ALA A 14 3.70 2.53 -18.62
N ILE A 15 3.84 2.18 -19.90
CA ILE A 15 2.88 1.36 -20.65
C ILE A 15 3.44 -0.05 -20.92
N SER A 16 2.57 -0.98 -21.29
CA SER A 16 2.92 -2.36 -21.60
C SER A 16 3.67 -2.50 -22.94
N LEU A 17 4.35 -3.64 -23.13
CA LEU A 17 5.00 -3.96 -24.42
C LEU A 17 4.00 -3.93 -25.60
N ALA A 18 2.77 -4.38 -25.39
CA ALA A 18 1.73 -4.37 -26.42
C ALA A 18 1.35 -2.94 -26.83
N GLU A 19 1.21 -2.03 -25.85
CA GLU A 19 0.95 -0.62 -26.11
C GLU A 19 2.13 0.07 -26.82
N VAL A 20 3.38 -0.26 -26.46
CA VAL A 20 4.57 0.25 -27.17
C VAL A 20 4.57 -0.18 -28.63
N LYS A 21 4.32 -1.47 -28.91
CA LYS A 21 4.24 -2.02 -30.28
C LYS A 21 3.17 -1.34 -31.14
N ALA A 22 2.11 -0.83 -30.52
CA ALA A 22 1.06 -0.10 -31.22
C ALA A 22 1.44 1.36 -31.56
N LEU A 23 2.41 1.94 -30.85
CA LEU A 23 2.82 3.34 -30.99
C LEU A 23 4.07 3.53 -31.84
N LEU A 24 5.00 2.57 -31.82
CA LEU A 24 6.22 2.63 -32.62
C LEU A 24 6.76 1.25 -33.02
N PRO A 25 7.51 1.17 -34.13
CA PRO A 25 8.33 0.01 -34.46
C PRO A 25 9.38 -0.26 -33.37
N LEU A 26 9.52 -1.53 -32.94
CA LEU A 26 10.48 -1.90 -31.89
C LEU A 26 11.94 -1.82 -32.33
N ASP A 27 12.22 -1.96 -33.62
CA ASP A 27 13.58 -1.88 -34.17
C ASP A 27 14.26 -0.51 -33.97
N LEU A 28 13.49 0.52 -33.59
CA LEU A 28 14.00 1.83 -33.16
C LEU A 28 14.59 1.82 -31.75
N VAL A 29 14.33 0.79 -30.94
CA VAL A 29 14.68 0.70 -29.51
C VAL A 29 15.58 -0.50 -29.26
N ASP A 30 16.79 -0.28 -28.72
CA ASP A 30 17.66 -1.37 -28.25
C ASP A 30 17.21 -1.94 -26.91
N ILE A 31 16.80 -1.07 -25.99
CA ILE A 31 16.46 -1.45 -24.62
C ILE A 31 15.16 -0.78 -24.23
N LEU A 32 14.18 -1.58 -23.83
CA LEU A 32 12.86 -1.12 -23.47
C LEU A 32 12.54 -1.49 -22.01
N VAL A 33 12.41 -0.50 -21.14
CA VAL A 33 11.88 -0.67 -19.79
C VAL A 33 10.39 -0.38 -19.81
N VAL A 34 9.56 -1.42 -19.65
CA VAL A 34 8.10 -1.30 -19.68
C VAL A 34 7.52 -1.01 -18.29
N LYS A 35 6.19 -0.85 -18.23
CA LYS A 35 5.44 -0.79 -16.97
C LYS A 35 5.83 -1.92 -16.01
N SER A 36 5.97 -1.58 -14.73
CA SER A 36 6.23 -2.57 -13.67
C SER A 36 5.12 -3.61 -13.57
N ALA A 37 5.49 -4.89 -13.44
CA ALA A 37 4.58 -5.99 -13.13
C ALA A 37 4.48 -6.26 -11.60
N TYR A 38 4.76 -5.23 -10.79
CA TYR A 38 4.66 -5.21 -9.32
C TYR A 38 5.58 -6.19 -8.61
N GLU A 39 5.05 -7.33 -8.15
CA GLU A 39 5.83 -8.41 -7.51
C GLU A 39 6.26 -9.46 -8.51
N VAL A 40 5.73 -9.43 -9.73
CA VAL A 40 6.23 -10.25 -10.83
C VAL A 40 7.38 -9.49 -11.46
N TYR A 41 8.59 -10.03 -11.34
CA TYR A 41 9.76 -9.57 -12.05
C TYR A 41 10.04 -10.59 -13.15
N GLY A 42 9.97 -10.14 -14.41
CA GLY A 42 10.33 -10.97 -15.55
C GLY A 42 11.84 -10.97 -15.73
N GLU A 43 12.42 -12.12 -16.07
CA GLU A 43 13.75 -12.15 -16.65
C GLU A 43 13.78 -11.27 -17.92
N PRO A 44 14.89 -10.59 -18.23
CA PRO A 44 15.01 -9.83 -19.46
C PRO A 44 14.65 -10.69 -20.68
N GLN A 45 13.82 -10.15 -21.56
CA GLN A 45 13.32 -10.89 -22.72
C GLN A 45 13.67 -10.16 -24.01
N TRP A 46 14.11 -10.92 -25.02
CA TRP A 46 14.23 -10.37 -26.36
C TRP A 46 12.86 -10.28 -27.02
N ALA A 47 12.50 -9.11 -27.51
CA ALA A 47 11.42 -8.90 -28.46
C ALA A 47 12.03 -8.38 -29.76
N GLU A 48 12.13 -9.26 -30.77
CA GLU A 48 12.87 -8.98 -32.02
C GLU A 48 14.33 -8.64 -31.72
N LYS A 49 14.75 -7.38 -31.86
CA LYS A 49 16.11 -6.89 -31.57
C LYS A 49 16.16 -6.03 -30.30
N THR A 50 15.06 -5.90 -29.59
CA THR A 50 14.93 -5.07 -28.39
C THR A 50 15.01 -5.93 -27.14
N LEU A 51 15.89 -5.56 -26.21
CA LEU A 51 15.94 -6.14 -24.88
C LEU A 51 14.86 -5.49 -24.01
N VAL A 52 13.83 -6.25 -23.65
CA VAL A 52 12.71 -5.80 -22.84
C VAL A 52 12.95 -6.13 -21.37
N LEU A 53 12.82 -5.13 -20.51
CA LEU A 53 13.02 -5.18 -19.07
C LEU A 53 11.71 -4.84 -18.36
N THR A 54 11.35 -5.66 -17.38
CA THR A 54 10.16 -5.44 -16.55
C THR A 54 10.62 -5.04 -15.14
N PRO A 55 10.51 -3.76 -14.76
CA PRO A 55 10.94 -3.33 -13.43
C PRO A 55 9.99 -3.86 -12.35
N GLY A 56 10.53 -4.00 -11.14
CA GLY A 56 9.71 -4.19 -9.94
C GLY A 56 9.05 -2.89 -9.48
N SER A 57 8.27 -2.99 -8.40
CA SER A 57 7.61 -1.84 -7.77
C SER A 57 8.19 -1.48 -6.40
N ARG A 58 7.78 -0.32 -5.86
CA ARG A 58 7.95 0.10 -4.45
C ARG A 58 9.40 0.34 -3.99
N GLY A 59 10.38 0.35 -4.90
CA GLY A 59 11.79 0.57 -4.56
C GLY A 59 12.39 -0.52 -3.67
N MET A 60 11.72 -1.68 -3.55
CA MET A 60 12.16 -2.78 -2.69
C MET A 60 13.22 -3.67 -3.35
N ARG A 61 13.57 -3.38 -4.60
CA ARG A 61 14.56 -4.13 -5.39
C ARG A 61 15.29 -3.16 -6.31
N LEU A 62 16.57 -3.41 -6.54
CA LEU A 62 17.39 -2.73 -7.52
C LEU A 62 17.75 -3.71 -8.63
N GLY A 63 17.35 -3.39 -9.86
CA GLY A 63 17.80 -4.09 -11.05
C GLY A 63 19.13 -3.49 -11.53
N ARG A 64 20.11 -4.35 -11.78
CA ARG A 64 21.38 -4.00 -12.41
C ARG A 64 21.47 -4.73 -13.74
N LEU A 65 21.69 -3.98 -14.80
CA LEU A 65 21.94 -4.48 -16.14
C LEU A 65 23.34 -4.04 -16.59
N ILE A 66 24.18 -5.00 -16.97
CA ILE A 66 25.49 -4.76 -17.57
C ILE A 66 25.38 -5.21 -19.02
N LEU A 67 25.84 -4.39 -19.96
CA LEU A 67 25.64 -4.59 -21.38
C LEU A 67 26.97 -4.58 -22.11
N GLU A 68 27.11 -5.46 -23.08
CA GLU A 68 28.11 -5.35 -24.14
C GLU A 68 27.42 -4.87 -25.41
N VAL A 69 27.92 -3.77 -25.96
CA VAL A 69 27.35 -3.11 -27.13
C VAL A 69 28.41 -3.07 -28.24
N ASP A 70 28.01 -3.32 -29.48
CA ASP A 70 28.91 -3.22 -30.62
C ASP A 70 29.10 -1.78 -31.14
N GLN A 71 29.92 -1.64 -32.16
CA GLN A 71 30.21 -0.34 -32.81
C GLN A 71 29.00 0.27 -33.53
N GLN A 72 27.92 -0.48 -33.71
CA GLN A 72 26.66 -0.03 -34.31
C GLN A 72 25.60 0.29 -33.23
N GLY A 73 25.97 0.23 -31.95
CA GLY A 73 25.06 0.53 -30.84
C GLY A 73 24.12 -0.61 -30.47
N ALA A 74 24.27 -1.79 -31.07
CA ALA A 74 23.42 -2.95 -30.80
C ALA A 74 23.92 -3.77 -29.60
N VAL A 75 22.98 -4.22 -28.77
CA VAL A 75 23.27 -5.06 -27.59
C VAL A 75 23.68 -6.47 -28.05
N ARG A 76 24.89 -6.90 -27.70
CA ARG A 76 25.46 -8.22 -28.03
C ARG A 76 25.24 -9.24 -26.93
N SER A 77 25.46 -8.82 -25.70
CA SER A 77 25.27 -9.65 -24.52
C SER A 77 24.84 -8.76 -23.35
N PHE A 78 24.24 -9.39 -22.33
CA PHE A 78 23.92 -8.70 -21.10
C PHE A 78 24.09 -9.62 -19.89
N GLN A 79 24.37 -9.02 -18.75
CA GLN A 79 24.24 -9.64 -17.43
C GLN A 79 23.19 -8.88 -16.64
N HIS A 80 22.30 -9.63 -15.99
CA HIS A 80 21.21 -9.06 -15.22
C HIS A 80 21.26 -9.58 -13.78
N GLN A 81 21.12 -8.67 -12.83
CA GLN A 81 21.09 -8.99 -11.40
C GLN A 81 20.00 -8.18 -10.71
N ILE A 82 19.17 -8.86 -9.93
CA ILE A 82 18.20 -8.22 -9.05
C ILE A 82 18.70 -8.34 -7.61
N THR A 83 18.82 -7.20 -6.93
CA THR A 83 19.15 -7.15 -5.51
C THR A 83 17.93 -6.68 -4.73
N ALA A 84 17.44 -7.51 -3.81
CA ALA A 84 16.42 -7.07 -2.86
C ALA A 84 16.98 -6.00 -1.93
N MET A 85 16.13 -5.09 -1.46
CA MET A 85 16.45 -4.08 -0.47
C MET A 85 15.87 -4.47 0.90
N PRO A 86 16.49 -5.46 1.60
CA PRO A 86 16.06 -5.83 2.95
C PRO A 86 16.40 -4.73 3.96
N ALA A 87 15.77 -4.80 5.13
CA ALA A 87 16.04 -3.89 6.25
C ALA A 87 17.50 -3.96 6.77
N THR A 88 18.27 -4.99 6.37
CA THR A 88 19.70 -5.10 6.70
C THR A 88 20.58 -4.15 5.89
N ILE A 89 20.07 -3.59 4.79
CA ILE A 89 20.75 -2.52 4.06
C ILE A 89 20.48 -1.21 4.80
N ALA A 90 21.55 -0.57 5.28
CA ALA A 90 21.44 0.69 6.01
C ALA A 90 20.89 1.80 5.12
N ASN A 91 20.04 2.66 5.72
CA ASN A 91 19.59 3.88 5.06
C ASN A 91 20.79 4.79 4.75
N ALA A 92 20.73 5.48 3.61
CA ALA A 92 21.79 6.41 3.24
C ALA A 92 21.82 7.60 4.21
N ALA A 93 22.93 7.75 4.96
CA ALA A 93 23.09 8.80 5.98
C ALA A 93 22.79 10.21 5.45
N ARG A 94 23.14 10.49 4.19
CA ARG A 94 22.88 11.78 3.51
C ARG A 94 21.40 12.15 3.39
N LEU A 95 20.48 11.18 3.53
CA LEU A 95 19.03 11.40 3.42
C LEU A 95 18.34 11.48 4.78
N ALA A 96 19.05 11.29 5.89
CA ALA A 96 18.46 11.24 7.22
C ALA A 96 17.74 12.55 7.60
N GLY A 97 18.41 13.69 7.43
CA GLY A 97 17.83 15.01 7.72
C GLY A 97 16.58 15.31 6.87
N TRP A 98 16.67 15.08 5.56
CA TRP A 98 15.53 15.26 4.64
C TRP A 98 14.32 14.40 5.04
N TYR A 99 14.54 13.14 5.42
CA TYR A 99 13.45 12.24 5.81
C TYR A 99 12.82 12.65 7.14
N GLU A 100 13.62 13.13 8.08
CA GLU A 100 13.13 13.66 9.35
C GLU A 100 12.28 14.92 9.15
N GLU A 101 12.78 15.90 8.39
CA GLU A 101 12.05 17.13 8.03
C GLU A 101 10.72 16.81 7.34
N TYR A 102 10.72 15.90 6.38
CA TYR A 102 9.52 15.42 5.70
C TYR A 102 8.48 14.86 6.68
N ASN A 103 8.90 14.02 7.63
CA ASN A 103 8.01 13.46 8.64
C ASN A 103 7.48 14.53 9.61
N GLN A 104 8.31 15.48 9.99
CA GLN A 104 7.89 16.60 10.85
C GLN A 104 6.82 17.45 10.17
N GLN A 105 6.97 17.72 8.86
CA GLN A 105 5.96 18.45 8.10
C GLN A 105 4.63 17.71 8.04
N ILE A 106 4.63 16.41 7.70
CA ILE A 106 3.39 15.61 7.70
C ILE A 106 2.74 15.62 9.08
N LYS A 107 3.54 15.50 10.15
CA LYS A 107 3.02 15.54 11.51
C LYS A 107 2.37 16.90 11.82
N ALA A 108 3.01 18.01 11.44
CA ALA A 108 2.46 19.33 11.65
C ALA A 108 1.13 19.52 10.91
N ASP A 109 1.06 19.11 9.64
CA ASP A 109 -0.16 19.18 8.82
C ASP A 109 -1.29 18.33 9.41
N TYR A 110 -0.97 17.12 9.87
CA TYR A 110 -1.93 16.24 10.52
C TYR A 110 -2.46 16.84 11.82
N LEU A 111 -1.59 17.38 12.68
CA LEU A 111 -2.01 18.04 13.93
C LEU A 111 -2.88 19.26 13.67
N ALA A 112 -2.58 20.06 12.65
CA ALA A 112 -3.46 21.16 12.24
C ALA A 112 -4.84 20.65 11.81
N SER A 113 -4.90 19.52 11.07
CA SER A 113 -6.17 18.88 10.70
C SER A 113 -6.95 18.35 11.91
N VAL A 114 -6.25 17.84 12.92
CA VAL A 114 -6.82 17.35 14.18
C VAL A 114 -7.48 18.50 14.93
N GLU A 115 -6.82 19.66 15.05
CA GLU A 115 -7.40 20.84 15.71
C GLU A 115 -8.68 21.33 15.02
N LEU A 116 -8.77 21.22 13.69
CA LEU A 116 -9.99 21.54 12.96
C LEU A 116 -11.09 20.51 13.21
N LYS A 117 -10.75 19.22 13.27
CA LYS A 117 -11.70 18.13 13.56
C LYS A 117 -12.21 18.19 15.00
N LYS A 118 -11.34 18.47 15.99
CA LYS A 118 -11.70 18.71 17.40
C LYS A 118 -12.83 19.72 17.55
N LYS A 119 -12.79 20.81 16.76
CA LYS A 119 -13.83 21.87 16.79
C LYS A 119 -15.16 21.45 16.17
N ARG A 120 -15.17 20.42 15.33
CA ARG A 120 -16.35 19.91 14.61
C ARG A 120 -16.93 18.63 15.22
N GLU A 121 -16.25 18.05 16.19
CA GLU A 121 -16.65 16.81 16.82
C GLU A 121 -17.96 17.01 17.58
N THR A 122 -19.00 16.26 17.21
CA THR A 122 -20.35 16.37 17.78
C THR A 122 -20.54 15.45 18.99
N GLY A 123 -19.61 14.54 19.23
CA GLY A 123 -19.71 13.48 20.26
C GLY A 123 -20.69 12.36 19.88
N GLU A 124 -21.25 12.39 18.66
CA GLU A 124 -22.11 11.33 18.17
C GLU A 124 -21.31 10.04 17.95
N LYS A 125 -21.75 8.96 18.62
CA LYS A 125 -21.08 7.66 18.55
C LYS A 125 -21.53 6.86 17.33
N ILE A 126 -21.09 7.28 16.15
CA ILE A 126 -21.32 6.56 14.88
C ILE A 126 -20.59 5.21 14.92
N PHE A 127 -19.34 5.22 15.38
CA PHE A 127 -18.56 4.02 15.65
C PHE A 127 -18.59 3.69 17.15
N ALA A 128 -18.74 2.41 17.47
CA ALA A 128 -18.92 1.91 18.83
C ALA A 128 -17.60 1.54 19.53
N GLY A 129 -16.59 1.10 18.76
CA GLY A 129 -15.34 0.53 19.22
C GLY A 129 -15.47 -0.94 19.67
N ALA A 130 -14.39 -1.71 19.51
CA ALA A 130 -14.37 -3.14 19.76
C ALA A 130 -14.75 -3.54 21.20
N LYS A 131 -14.42 -2.70 22.19
CA LYS A 131 -14.79 -2.96 23.59
C LYS A 131 -16.30 -2.92 23.81
N THR A 132 -17.02 -2.09 23.06
CA THR A 132 -18.49 -2.08 23.08
C THR A 132 -19.03 -3.33 22.42
N CYS A 133 -18.46 -3.74 21.28
CA CYS A 133 -18.85 -4.98 20.60
C CYS A 133 -18.64 -6.23 21.48
N GLN A 134 -17.57 -6.25 22.29
CA GLN A 134 -17.28 -7.33 23.24
C GLN A 134 -18.46 -7.65 24.18
N GLY A 135 -19.26 -6.65 24.55
CA GLY A 135 -20.39 -6.83 25.48
C GLY A 135 -21.41 -7.87 25.03
N CYS A 136 -21.62 -8.01 23.71
CA CYS A 136 -22.53 -9.01 23.13
C CYS A 136 -21.81 -10.06 22.27
N HIS A 137 -20.58 -9.78 21.80
CA HIS A 137 -19.80 -10.61 20.89
C HIS A 137 -18.45 -11.02 21.50
N GLU A 138 -18.46 -11.55 22.73
CA GLU A 138 -17.24 -11.88 23.47
C GLU A 138 -16.35 -12.90 22.74
N ALA A 139 -16.95 -13.95 22.16
CA ALA A 139 -16.22 -14.99 21.44
C ALA A 139 -15.49 -14.42 20.21
N GLN A 140 -16.19 -13.63 19.40
CA GLN A 140 -15.64 -12.96 18.22
C GLN A 140 -14.55 -11.94 18.62
N TYR A 141 -14.77 -11.20 19.71
CA TYR A 141 -13.79 -10.26 20.25
C TYR A 141 -12.48 -10.97 20.63
N LYS A 142 -12.55 -12.14 21.28
CA LYS A 142 -11.36 -12.94 21.62
C LYS A 142 -10.58 -13.37 20.38
N VAL A 143 -11.28 -13.80 19.32
CA VAL A 143 -10.63 -14.11 18.03
C VAL A 143 -9.92 -12.86 17.50
N TRP A 144 -10.61 -11.72 17.45
CA TRP A 144 -10.05 -10.46 16.98
C TRP A 144 -8.81 -10.00 17.76
N GLN A 145 -8.88 -10.02 19.08
CA GLN A 145 -7.82 -9.52 19.96
C GLN A 145 -6.49 -10.28 19.77
N ALA A 146 -6.55 -11.56 19.39
CA ALA A 146 -5.37 -12.36 19.10
C ALA A 146 -4.69 -12.01 17.76
N MET A 147 -5.38 -11.31 16.85
CA MET A 147 -4.90 -11.05 15.50
C MET A 147 -3.94 -9.86 15.39
N ARG A 148 -3.24 -9.76 14.25
CA ARG A 148 -2.40 -8.60 13.91
C ARG A 148 -3.22 -7.32 13.77
N HIS A 149 -4.47 -7.42 13.30
CA HIS A 149 -5.38 -6.28 13.15
C HIS A 149 -5.61 -5.53 14.46
N ALA A 150 -5.74 -6.25 15.59
CA ALA A 150 -5.88 -5.64 16.92
C ALA A 150 -4.63 -4.88 17.41
N LYS A 151 -3.50 -5.01 16.71
CA LYS A 151 -2.22 -4.36 17.03
C LYS A 151 -1.74 -3.46 15.88
N ALA A 152 -2.61 -3.19 14.89
CA ALA A 152 -2.23 -2.51 13.67
C ALA A 152 -1.69 -1.11 13.93
N PHE A 153 -2.31 -0.30 14.80
CA PHE A 153 -1.87 1.07 15.00
C PHE A 153 -0.47 1.16 15.61
N ARG A 154 -0.15 0.22 16.52
CA ARG A 154 1.19 0.11 17.12
C ARG A 154 2.30 -0.08 16.10
N SER A 155 2.03 -0.70 14.95
CA SER A 155 3.07 -0.82 13.93
C SER A 155 3.44 0.52 13.31
N LEU A 156 2.52 1.50 13.29
CA LEU A 156 2.81 2.86 12.82
C LEU A 156 3.66 3.63 13.83
N GLU A 157 3.37 3.51 15.12
CA GLU A 157 4.14 4.17 16.18
C GLU A 157 5.62 3.77 16.14
N ARG A 158 5.89 2.47 15.97
CA ARG A 158 7.27 1.93 15.91
C ARG A 158 8.12 2.49 14.77
N VAL A 159 7.48 2.93 13.69
CA VAL A 159 8.16 3.47 12.50
C VAL A 159 7.93 4.97 12.35
N ASN A 160 7.43 5.63 13.40
CA ASN A 160 7.15 7.07 13.42
C ASN A 160 6.18 7.50 12.28
N LYS A 161 5.09 6.76 12.11
CA LYS A 161 4.05 6.99 11.08
C LYS A 161 2.63 7.08 11.63
N ALA A 162 2.47 7.19 12.94
CA ALA A 162 1.17 7.30 13.60
C ALA A 162 0.42 8.63 13.34
N PHE A 163 1.03 9.53 12.57
CA PHE A 163 0.47 10.81 12.12
C PHE A 163 0.32 10.89 10.59
N ASP A 164 0.72 9.85 9.85
CA ASP A 164 0.70 9.86 8.39
C ASP A 164 -0.68 9.41 7.88
N PRO A 165 -1.49 10.29 7.26
CA PRO A 165 -2.85 9.94 6.81
C PRO A 165 -2.88 8.76 5.84
N ALA A 166 -1.85 8.59 5.01
CA ALA A 166 -1.75 7.46 4.08
C ALA A 166 -1.62 6.12 4.82
N CYS A 167 -1.06 6.14 6.04
CA CYS A 167 -0.93 4.98 6.89
C CYS A 167 -2.17 4.79 7.78
N ILE A 168 -2.67 5.85 8.41
CA ILE A 168 -3.78 5.79 9.37
C ILE A 168 -5.04 5.23 8.73
N LYS A 169 -5.30 5.57 7.46
CA LYS A 169 -6.47 5.09 6.69
C LYS A 169 -6.70 3.57 6.77
N CYS A 170 -5.63 2.78 6.87
CA CYS A 170 -5.71 1.31 6.97
C CYS A 170 -5.43 0.77 8.39
N HIS A 171 -5.11 1.64 9.35
CA HIS A 171 -4.63 1.26 10.68
C HIS A 171 -5.54 1.74 11.83
N ALA A 172 -6.62 2.46 11.50
CA ALA A 172 -7.64 2.91 12.44
C ALA A 172 -9.05 2.79 11.84
N VAL A 173 -10.05 2.72 12.71
CA VAL A 173 -11.47 2.63 12.32
C VAL A 173 -11.97 3.98 11.85
N GLY A 174 -12.61 4.02 10.69
CA GLY A 174 -13.37 5.19 10.25
C GLY A 174 -12.54 6.44 9.99
N PHE A 175 -11.22 6.34 9.80
CA PHE A 175 -10.41 7.52 9.48
C PHE A 175 -10.99 8.27 8.27
N GLU A 176 -11.09 9.61 8.40
CA GLU A 176 -11.75 10.52 7.43
C GLU A 176 -13.26 10.34 7.25
N LYS A 177 -13.90 9.45 8.02
CA LYS A 177 -15.36 9.34 8.12
C LYS A 177 -15.85 10.11 9.34
N GLU A 178 -17.09 10.56 9.28
CA GLU A 178 -17.77 11.19 10.40
C GLU A 178 -17.81 10.24 11.62
N GLY A 179 -17.48 10.76 12.80
CA GLY A 179 -17.39 10.00 14.06
C GLY A 179 -16.28 8.94 14.11
N GLY A 180 -15.38 8.91 13.13
CA GLY A 180 -14.29 7.94 13.06
C GLY A 180 -13.00 8.41 13.76
N TYR A 181 -11.91 7.68 13.57
CA TYR A 181 -10.63 8.00 14.20
C TYR A 181 -10.12 9.39 13.80
N ILE A 182 -9.74 10.18 14.81
CA ILE A 182 -9.17 11.53 14.70
C ILE A 182 -7.71 11.50 15.13
N ASP A 183 -7.45 11.16 16.38
CA ASP A 183 -6.12 11.00 16.98
C ASP A 183 -6.22 10.08 18.23
N SER A 184 -5.06 9.80 18.84
CA SER A 184 -4.98 8.92 20.01
C SER A 184 -5.46 9.58 21.31
N GLU A 185 -5.81 10.86 21.30
CA GLU A 185 -6.33 11.58 22.48
C GLU A 185 -7.86 11.58 22.47
N LEU A 186 -8.48 11.95 21.36
CA LEU A 186 -9.93 12.05 21.21
C LEU A 186 -10.60 10.70 20.98
N THR A 187 -10.00 9.88 20.11
CA THR A 187 -10.61 8.61 19.68
C THR A 187 -9.67 7.42 19.86
N PRO A 188 -9.00 7.24 21.02
CA PRO A 188 -8.09 6.12 21.26
C PRO A 188 -8.78 4.76 21.08
N HIS A 189 -10.07 4.70 21.38
CA HIS A 189 -10.89 3.50 21.25
C HIS A 189 -11.16 3.09 19.81
N LEU A 190 -10.83 3.92 18.81
CA LEU A 190 -10.94 3.62 17.37
C LEU A 190 -9.58 3.34 16.72
N ALA A 191 -8.48 3.38 17.48
CA ALA A 191 -7.17 2.96 16.99
C ALA A 191 -7.17 1.44 16.71
N ASN A 192 -6.36 1.00 15.73
CA ASN A 192 -6.27 -0.37 15.21
C ASN A 192 -7.35 -0.71 14.17
N VAL A 193 -7.15 -1.83 13.47
CA VAL A 193 -8.17 -2.44 12.61
C VAL A 193 -9.07 -3.27 13.51
N GLN A 194 -10.33 -2.89 13.66
CA GLN A 194 -11.27 -3.46 14.62
C GLN A 194 -12.46 -4.15 13.95
N CYS A 195 -13.45 -4.58 14.75
CA CYS A 195 -14.72 -5.14 14.28
C CYS A 195 -15.34 -4.26 13.18
N GLU A 196 -15.39 -2.95 13.41
CA GLU A 196 -16.04 -1.98 12.52
C GLU A 196 -15.22 -1.63 11.27
N SER A 197 -13.96 -2.07 11.17
CA SER A 197 -13.21 -2.03 9.91
C SER A 197 -13.78 -3.01 8.88
N CYS A 198 -14.34 -4.14 9.34
CA CYS A 198 -14.96 -5.15 8.49
C CYS A 198 -16.49 -5.00 8.46
N HIS A 199 -17.11 -4.88 9.63
CA HIS A 199 -18.56 -4.82 9.80
C HIS A 199 -19.15 -3.42 9.56
N GLY A 200 -18.31 -2.39 9.43
CA GLY A 200 -18.75 -1.00 9.29
C GLY A 200 -19.20 -0.42 10.63
N ALA A 201 -19.65 0.84 10.60
CA ALA A 201 -20.14 1.55 11.78
C ALA A 201 -21.25 0.76 12.49
N ALA A 202 -21.11 0.62 13.82
CA ALA A 202 -22.00 -0.20 14.64
C ALA A 202 -22.76 0.60 15.72
N GLY A 203 -22.63 1.94 15.77
CA GLY A 203 -23.32 2.76 16.77
C GLY A 203 -24.84 2.53 16.80
N GLU A 204 -25.46 2.52 15.62
CA GLU A 204 -26.89 2.26 15.48
C GLU A 204 -27.29 0.81 15.80
N HIS A 205 -26.44 -0.14 15.41
CA HIS A 205 -26.61 -1.55 15.73
C HIS A 205 -26.64 -1.76 17.25
N VAL A 206 -25.72 -1.12 17.97
CA VAL A 206 -25.66 -1.14 19.44
C VAL A 206 -26.89 -0.47 20.06
N ARG A 207 -27.26 0.73 19.59
CA ARG A 207 -28.41 1.49 20.13
C ARG A 207 -29.74 0.76 20.00
N THR A 208 -29.89 0.02 18.90
CA THR A 208 -31.10 -0.77 18.62
C THR A 208 -30.99 -2.21 19.11
N GLN A 209 -29.98 -2.55 19.90
CA GLN A 209 -29.75 -3.91 20.44
C GLN A 209 -29.76 -4.99 19.35
N GLY A 210 -29.20 -4.67 18.19
CA GLY A 210 -29.08 -5.58 17.07
C GLY A 210 -30.25 -5.62 16.10
N VAL A 211 -31.35 -4.90 16.36
CA VAL A 211 -32.48 -4.82 15.41
C VAL A 211 -32.03 -4.25 14.06
N LYS A 212 -31.20 -3.20 14.07
CA LYS A 212 -30.53 -2.74 12.84
C LYS A 212 -29.21 -3.48 12.65
N PRO A 213 -28.91 -3.98 11.45
CA PRO A 213 -27.63 -4.61 11.18
C PRO A 213 -26.50 -3.57 11.14
N VAL A 214 -25.27 -4.05 11.30
CA VAL A 214 -24.04 -3.27 11.06
C VAL A 214 -23.94 -2.80 9.60
N ALA A 215 -23.29 -1.66 9.35
CA ALA A 215 -23.34 -0.97 8.06
C ALA A 215 -22.85 -1.81 6.86
N ASN A 216 -21.86 -2.68 7.05
CA ASN A 216 -21.29 -3.52 5.99
C ASN A 216 -21.89 -4.93 5.96
N LYS A 217 -23.06 -5.18 6.57
CA LYS A 217 -23.66 -6.53 6.65
C LYS A 217 -23.83 -7.22 5.29
N ARG A 218 -23.99 -6.45 4.22
CA ARG A 218 -24.20 -6.94 2.84
C ARG A 218 -22.96 -6.89 1.96
N TRP A 219 -21.80 -6.51 2.52
CA TRP A 219 -20.57 -6.45 1.74
C TRP A 219 -19.99 -7.84 1.53
N GLU A 220 -19.43 -8.04 0.36
CA GLU A 220 -18.67 -9.23 0.06
C GLU A 220 -17.30 -9.22 0.76
N LYS A 221 -16.75 -10.41 1.03
CA LYS A 221 -15.44 -10.55 1.69
C LYS A 221 -14.34 -9.78 0.95
N ALA A 222 -14.39 -9.80 -0.38
CA ALA A 222 -13.45 -9.09 -1.24
C ALA A 222 -13.54 -7.57 -1.04
N GLU A 223 -14.75 -7.02 -0.97
CA GLU A 223 -14.98 -5.58 -0.76
C GLU A 223 -14.46 -5.15 0.61
N ILE A 224 -14.74 -5.93 1.66
CA ILE A 224 -14.24 -5.69 3.02
C ILE A 224 -12.71 -5.61 3.03
N CYS A 225 -12.05 -6.59 2.44
CA CYS A 225 -10.59 -6.69 2.47
C CYS A 225 -9.91 -5.64 1.58
N ALA A 226 -10.51 -5.33 0.42
CA ALA A 226 -9.97 -4.40 -0.56
C ALA A 226 -9.93 -2.93 -0.09
N GLN A 227 -10.59 -2.60 1.04
CA GLN A 227 -10.43 -1.30 1.70
C GLN A 227 -8.97 -0.98 2.04
N CYS A 228 -8.19 -2.02 2.38
CA CYS A 228 -6.79 -1.87 2.82
C CYS A 228 -5.82 -2.75 2.01
N HIS A 229 -6.23 -3.98 1.68
CA HIS A 229 -5.39 -4.94 0.96
C HIS A 229 -5.43 -4.72 -0.56
N VAL A 230 -4.84 -3.61 -0.99
CA VAL A 230 -4.61 -3.31 -2.41
C VAL A 230 -3.19 -3.70 -2.82
N GLN A 231 -2.97 -3.90 -4.12
CA GLN A 231 -1.67 -4.32 -4.67
C GLN A 231 -0.49 -3.44 -4.20
N LYS A 232 -0.70 -2.13 -4.06
CA LYS A 232 0.33 -1.18 -3.59
C LYS A 232 0.76 -1.43 -2.13
N HIS A 233 -0.16 -1.81 -1.25
CA HIS A 233 0.09 -1.90 0.20
C HIS A 233 0.28 -3.34 0.67
N SER A 234 -0.38 -4.30 0.02
CA SER A 234 -0.38 -5.70 0.42
C SER A 234 -0.34 -6.63 -0.79
N PRO A 235 0.73 -6.60 -1.60
CA PRO A 235 0.76 -7.35 -2.86
C PRO A 235 0.79 -8.87 -2.70
N GLY A 236 1.19 -9.39 -1.53
CA GLY A 236 1.10 -10.82 -1.21
C GLY A 236 -0.22 -11.22 -0.53
N PHE A 237 -1.25 -10.38 -0.62
CA PHE A 237 -2.57 -10.70 -0.07
C PHE A 237 -3.29 -11.70 -0.98
N GLU A 238 -3.82 -12.75 -0.37
CA GLU A 238 -4.63 -13.76 -1.05
C GLU A 238 -5.87 -14.03 -0.20
N LEU A 239 -7.04 -13.56 -0.66
CA LEU A 239 -8.28 -13.58 0.13
C LEU A 239 -8.57 -14.95 0.74
N GLU A 240 -8.51 -16.01 -0.08
CA GLU A 240 -8.83 -17.38 0.34
C GLU A 240 -7.88 -17.93 1.40
N LYS A 241 -6.62 -17.47 1.43
CA LYS A 241 -5.63 -17.89 2.45
C LYS A 241 -5.75 -17.09 3.76
N TYR A 242 -6.24 -15.86 3.68
CA TYR A 242 -6.26 -14.93 4.82
C TYR A 242 -7.61 -14.91 5.52
N TRP A 243 -8.72 -15.02 4.78
CA TRP A 243 -10.07 -14.99 5.33
C TRP A 243 -10.31 -16.04 6.43
N PRO A 244 -9.88 -17.31 6.29
CA PRO A 244 -10.11 -18.32 7.33
C PRO A 244 -9.48 -17.98 8.69
N LYS A 245 -8.47 -17.11 8.72
CA LYS A 245 -7.78 -16.69 9.95
C LYS A 245 -8.59 -15.69 10.78
N ILE A 246 -9.54 -15.01 10.14
CA ILE A 246 -10.30 -13.92 10.75
C ILE A 246 -11.79 -14.22 10.86
N ALA A 247 -12.26 -15.26 10.16
CA ALA A 247 -13.67 -15.64 10.10
C ALA A 247 -14.21 -16.08 11.47
N HIS A 248 -15.42 -15.60 11.80
CA HIS A 248 -16.13 -15.87 13.06
C HIS A 248 -17.62 -15.55 12.93
#